data_AF-A0A3A8J911-F1
#
_entry.id   AF-A0A3A8J911-F1
#
_cell.length_a   1.000
_cell.length_b   1.000
_cell.length_c   1.000
_cell.angle_alpha   90.00
_cell.angle_beta   90.00
_cell.angle_gamma   90.00
#
_symmetry.space_group_name_H-M   'P 1'
#
loop_
_entity.id
_entity.type
_entity.pdbx_description
1 polymer ?
#
loop_
_entity_poly.entity_id
_entity_poly.type
_entity_poly.pdbx_seq_one_letter_code
_entity_poly.pdbx_strand_id
1 'polypeptide(L)'
;MFIDFEGIDGSGKTTLSNLLASRLKRLGYKVAHAREGGELQSPTARRIRDLTRDARLLEMGPRAEFFLNLARDAQQLEEVIAPALKRGEVCITDRYLYSQLALTGGGRGLKDAQLLPSCELASQGLWPDLVILVDVDPDLARLRKRLGKVQSGKVNDADSRKGLVGAGLAVRVREAFLAQARKDPARWIILENNDQPLRVLEQRLVDAVVARLEGREQPVQRLVPAPPPPAPGAVSVDDVEERFFQAVDSLEAREPQLAAWLLNGIPGLPAHQRRLAYAERLPGLVARSLSGLDDDTAWTLRDVLSASVPADVAEGLGFVTSPRSHALRNRLYAQAPAAVLEGLKRQDSPEAWALRERGLKDGHLAAVLLGLAGVDGEESWVVREAGMQRKLYSEVARSLGGLGTERAEALREALIPHDRLAVLKSTTGLETPVAVGLREQLEKGALKLVLRSLTGVDTPRAWAMRERGAQSTKEALDSVDGMDSPAAWKLRASAARRWPATVVSSMRGLPLVAETRALLERILEEQSGKLPVLRNAYAVVAHARAMEQAQRPARALAETLGVDAGRQEA
;
A
#
# COMPACT_ATOMS: atom_id res chain seq x y z
N MET A 1 -13.10 -21.74 26.20
CA MET A 1 -13.50 -20.47 25.56
C MET A 1 -12.81 -20.34 24.22
N PHE A 2 -13.56 -19.99 23.17
CA PHE A 2 -13.06 -19.77 21.82
C PHE A 2 -13.09 -18.27 21.48
N ILE A 3 -11.93 -17.71 21.10
CA ILE A 3 -11.74 -16.28 20.81
C ILE A 3 -11.26 -16.11 19.36
N ASP A 4 -11.95 -15.26 18.60
CA ASP A 4 -11.58 -14.89 17.23
C ASP A 4 -11.13 -13.42 17.15
N PHE A 5 -10.04 -13.17 16.42
CA PHE A 5 -9.57 -11.83 16.08
C PHE A 5 -9.89 -11.49 14.64
N GLU A 6 -10.71 -10.46 14.43
CA GLU A 6 -11.18 -10.01 13.13
C GLU A 6 -10.77 -8.58 12.78
N GLY A 7 -10.86 -8.24 11.48
CA GLY A 7 -10.46 -6.93 10.93
C GLY A 7 -9.59 -7.01 9.67
N ILE A 8 -9.34 -5.84 9.07
CA ILE A 8 -8.66 -5.75 7.76
C ILE A 8 -7.15 -6.01 7.82
N ASP A 9 -6.52 -6.32 6.69
CA ASP A 9 -5.06 -6.46 6.63
C ASP A 9 -4.36 -5.17 7.08
N GLY A 10 -3.30 -5.29 7.89
CA GLY A 10 -2.59 -4.14 8.45
C GLY A 10 -3.22 -3.56 9.73
N SER A 11 -4.28 -4.18 10.27
CA SER A 11 -4.92 -3.70 11.49
C SER A 11 -4.22 -4.07 12.80
N GLY A 12 -3.26 -4.99 12.80
CA GLY A 12 -2.53 -5.40 14.03
C GLY A 12 -3.11 -6.62 14.77
N LYS A 13 -4.12 -7.30 14.20
CA LYS A 13 -4.70 -8.56 14.74
C LYS A 13 -3.65 -9.58 15.15
N THR A 14 -2.75 -9.92 14.24
CA THR A 14 -1.72 -10.93 14.49
C THR A 14 -0.85 -10.55 15.69
N THR A 15 -0.47 -9.28 15.79
CA THR A 15 0.28 -8.78 16.95
C THR A 15 -0.54 -8.94 18.25
N LEU A 16 -1.80 -8.51 18.25
CA LEU A 16 -2.65 -8.57 19.44
C LEU A 16 -3.03 -10.00 19.85
N SER A 17 -3.29 -10.90 18.90
CA SER A 17 -3.69 -12.27 19.21
C SER A 17 -2.54 -13.08 19.83
N ASN A 18 -1.33 -12.94 19.29
CA ASN A 18 -0.11 -13.55 19.86
C ASN A 18 0.18 -12.98 21.26
N LEU A 19 0.00 -11.67 21.40
CA LEU A 19 0.21 -10.98 22.66
C LEU A 19 -0.79 -11.44 23.74
N LEU A 20 -2.08 -11.50 23.40
CA LEU A 20 -3.12 -11.96 24.32
C LEU A 20 -2.83 -13.41 24.74
N ALA A 21 -2.48 -14.27 23.78
CA ALA A 21 -2.11 -15.65 24.08
C ALA A 21 -0.93 -15.74 25.07
N SER A 22 0.13 -14.94 24.85
CA SER A 22 1.27 -14.87 25.76
C SER A 22 0.90 -14.36 27.15
N ARG A 23 0.03 -13.34 27.25
CA ARG A 23 -0.45 -12.80 28.54
C ARG A 23 -1.29 -13.83 29.29
N LEU A 24 -2.26 -14.47 28.64
CA LEU A 24 -3.10 -15.49 29.25
C LEU A 24 -2.28 -16.70 29.74
N LYS A 25 -1.28 -17.16 28.96
CA LYS A 25 -0.35 -18.20 29.40
C LYS A 25 0.40 -17.80 30.69
N ARG A 26 0.89 -16.56 30.78
CA ARG A 26 1.56 -16.04 31.98
C ARG A 26 0.63 -15.92 33.19
N LEU A 27 -0.66 -15.74 32.95
CA LEU A 27 -1.70 -15.74 34.00
C LEU A 27 -2.15 -17.15 34.41
N GLY A 28 -1.54 -18.21 33.85
CA GLY A 28 -1.81 -19.61 34.22
C GLY A 28 -2.88 -20.30 33.39
N TYR A 29 -3.48 -19.64 32.39
CA TYR A 29 -4.45 -20.29 31.49
C TYR A 29 -3.74 -21.22 30.50
N LYS A 30 -4.34 -22.37 30.21
CA LYS A 30 -3.95 -23.22 29.07
C LYS A 30 -4.49 -22.61 27.79
N VAL A 31 -3.61 -22.26 26.85
CA VAL A 31 -3.97 -21.53 25.63
C VAL A 31 -3.43 -22.22 24.38
N ALA A 32 -4.33 -22.55 23.46
CA ALA A 32 -4.00 -22.89 22.08
C ALA A 32 -4.19 -21.67 21.17
N HIS A 33 -3.30 -21.50 20.18
CA HIS A 33 -3.42 -20.43 19.20
C HIS A 33 -3.42 -21.02 17.78
N ALA A 34 -4.59 -21.20 17.18
CA ALA A 34 -4.78 -21.87 15.89
C ALA A 34 -4.03 -21.21 14.72
N ARG A 35 -3.68 -19.92 14.86
CA ARG A 35 -2.92 -19.19 13.85
C ARG A 35 -1.74 -18.37 14.39
N GLU A 36 -0.90 -18.99 15.23
CA GLU A 36 0.21 -18.33 15.91
C GLU A 36 1.20 -17.72 14.90
N GLY A 37 1.71 -16.52 15.17
CA GLY A 37 2.54 -15.78 14.21
C GLY A 37 1.86 -15.41 12.88
N GLY A 38 0.55 -15.65 12.74
CA GLY A 38 -0.20 -15.41 11.51
C GLY A 38 -0.22 -16.59 10.53
N GLU A 39 0.40 -17.72 10.92
CA GLU A 39 0.50 -18.96 10.13
C GLU A 39 -0.53 -20.00 10.57
N LEU A 40 -1.18 -20.65 9.59
CA LEU A 40 -2.12 -21.73 9.89
C LEU A 40 -1.35 -22.95 10.37
N GLN A 41 -1.79 -23.58 11.46
CA GLN A 41 -1.12 -24.78 11.98
C GLN A 41 -1.32 -26.00 11.08
N SER A 42 -2.47 -26.14 10.41
CA SER A 42 -2.74 -27.26 9.49
C SER A 42 -1.96 -27.13 8.17
N PRO A 43 -1.13 -28.13 7.79
CA PRO A 43 -0.46 -28.16 6.48
C PRO A 43 -1.43 -28.14 5.29
N THR A 44 -2.56 -28.84 5.41
CA THR A 44 -3.62 -28.86 4.40
C THR A 44 -4.24 -27.48 4.25
N ALA A 45 -4.58 -26.82 5.37
CA ALA A 45 -5.11 -25.47 5.34
C ALA A 45 -4.12 -24.45 4.73
N ARG A 46 -2.80 -24.62 4.97
CA ARG A 46 -1.77 -23.79 4.31
C ARG A 46 -1.79 -23.94 2.79
N ARG A 47 -1.84 -25.17 2.26
CA ARG A 47 -1.93 -25.41 0.81
C ARG A 47 -3.18 -24.80 0.19
N ILE A 48 -4.34 -24.92 0.84
CA ILE A 48 -5.58 -24.31 0.35
C ILE A 48 -5.48 -22.77 0.36
N ARG A 49 -4.84 -22.19 1.38
CA ARG A 49 -4.59 -20.75 1.46
C ARG A 49 -3.71 -20.25 0.33
N ASP A 50 -2.72 -21.02 -0.11
CA ASP A 50 -1.85 -20.61 -1.22
C ASP A 50 -2.64 -20.45 -2.52
N LEU A 51 -3.60 -21.36 -2.78
CA LEU A 51 -4.51 -21.25 -3.92
C LEU A 51 -5.32 -19.95 -3.89
N THR A 52 -5.92 -19.58 -2.75
CA THR A 52 -6.74 -18.35 -2.68
C THR A 52 -5.91 -17.06 -2.69
N ARG A 53 -4.59 -17.15 -2.48
CA ARG A 53 -3.67 -16.01 -2.54
C ARG A 53 -3.07 -15.79 -3.92
N ASP A 54 -2.94 -16.84 -4.72
CA ASP A 54 -2.29 -16.81 -6.03
C ASP A 54 -2.97 -15.81 -6.98
N ALA A 55 -2.25 -14.74 -7.32
CA ALA A 55 -2.72 -13.70 -8.23
C ALA A 55 -2.85 -14.17 -9.68
N ARG A 56 -2.27 -15.32 -10.04
CA ARG A 56 -2.36 -15.88 -11.40
C ARG A 56 -3.71 -16.53 -11.67
N LEU A 57 -4.44 -16.95 -10.64
CA LEU A 57 -5.73 -17.62 -10.74
C LEU A 57 -6.89 -16.63 -10.98
N LEU A 58 -6.73 -15.69 -11.92
CA LEU A 58 -7.60 -14.53 -12.16
C LEU A 58 -9.08 -14.90 -12.36
N GLU A 59 -9.32 -16.05 -12.99
CA GLU A 59 -10.59 -16.60 -13.42
C GLU A 59 -11.41 -17.20 -12.26
N MET A 60 -10.81 -17.38 -11.07
CA MET A 60 -11.48 -17.95 -9.91
C MET A 60 -12.68 -17.11 -9.44
N GLY A 61 -13.91 -17.56 -9.68
CA GLY A 61 -15.09 -16.83 -9.23
C GLY A 61 -15.18 -16.66 -7.71
N PRO A 62 -15.89 -15.63 -7.20
CA PRO A 62 -16.05 -15.40 -5.75
C PRO A 62 -16.62 -16.59 -4.96
N ARG A 63 -17.49 -17.41 -5.58
CA ARG A 63 -18.03 -18.64 -4.96
C ARG A 63 -16.95 -19.69 -4.74
N ALA A 64 -16.09 -19.90 -5.73
CA ALA A 64 -14.96 -20.83 -5.61
C ALA A 64 -13.97 -20.35 -4.53
N GLU A 65 -13.65 -19.05 -4.52
CA GLU A 65 -12.83 -18.44 -3.46
C GLU A 65 -13.44 -18.65 -2.06
N PHE A 66 -14.75 -18.48 -1.93
CA PHE A 66 -15.49 -18.72 -0.68
C PHE A 66 -15.41 -20.18 -0.23
N PHE A 67 -15.73 -21.14 -1.10
CA PHE A 67 -15.68 -22.57 -0.74
C PHE A 67 -14.28 -23.05 -0.40
N LEU A 68 -13.24 -22.58 -1.10
CA LEU A 68 -11.86 -22.88 -0.75
C LEU A 68 -11.50 -22.31 0.64
N ASN A 69 -11.90 -21.07 0.93
CA ASN A 69 -11.66 -20.52 2.27
C ASN A 69 -12.46 -21.25 3.36
N LEU A 70 -13.68 -21.71 3.08
CA LEU A 70 -14.46 -22.53 4.00
C LEU A 70 -13.81 -23.89 4.24
N ALA A 71 -13.36 -24.58 3.19
CA ALA A 71 -12.65 -25.86 3.31
C ALA A 71 -11.39 -25.72 4.18
N ARG A 72 -10.63 -24.63 3.99
CA ARG A 72 -9.49 -24.28 4.83
C ARG A 72 -9.90 -24.11 6.31
N ASP A 73 -10.96 -23.36 6.57
CA ASP A 73 -11.39 -23.02 7.93
C ASP A 73 -12.00 -24.24 8.64
N ALA A 74 -12.73 -25.10 7.91
CA ALA A 74 -13.22 -26.39 8.41
C ALA A 74 -12.07 -27.33 8.78
N GLN A 75 -11.03 -27.44 7.95
CA GLN A 75 -9.85 -28.26 8.27
C GLN A 75 -9.14 -27.74 9.54
N GLN A 76 -8.97 -26.42 9.65
CA GLN A 76 -8.34 -25.79 10.80
C GLN A 76 -9.17 -25.98 12.09
N LEU A 77 -10.50 -25.99 11.96
CA LEU A 77 -11.43 -26.28 13.04
C LEU A 77 -11.22 -27.71 13.57
N GLU A 78 -11.27 -28.70 12.69
CA GLU A 78 -11.20 -30.12 13.05
C GLU A 78 -9.84 -30.53 13.62
N GLU A 79 -8.74 -30.04 13.04
CA GLU A 79 -7.39 -30.44 13.46
C GLU A 79 -6.89 -29.70 14.70
N VAL A 80 -7.37 -28.48 14.97
CA VAL A 80 -6.73 -27.59 15.94
C VAL A 80 -7.71 -27.00 16.95
N ILE A 81 -8.75 -26.31 16.47
CA ILE A 81 -9.64 -25.55 17.34
C ILE A 81 -10.50 -26.49 18.19
N ALA A 82 -11.24 -27.41 17.58
CA ALA A 82 -12.13 -28.33 18.29
C ALA A 82 -11.37 -29.24 19.28
N PRO A 83 -10.19 -29.82 18.93
CA PRO A 83 -9.39 -30.57 19.90
C PRO A 83 -8.92 -29.73 21.10
N ALA A 84 -8.52 -28.47 20.90
CA ALA A 84 -8.11 -27.59 21.99
C ALA A 84 -9.27 -27.29 22.95
N LEU A 85 -10.45 -27.00 22.40
CA LEU A 85 -11.64 -26.74 23.20
C LEU A 85 -12.10 -27.98 23.96
N LYS A 86 -12.01 -29.18 23.37
CA LYS A 86 -12.27 -30.45 24.06
C LYS A 86 -11.34 -30.69 25.26
N ARG A 87 -10.12 -30.15 25.25
CA ARG A 87 -9.18 -30.21 26.39
C ARG A 87 -9.44 -29.13 27.45
N GLY A 88 -10.49 -28.32 27.29
CA GLY A 88 -10.81 -27.21 28.20
C GLY A 88 -9.88 -26.01 28.07
N GLU A 89 -9.13 -25.90 26.96
CA GLU A 89 -8.20 -24.79 26.73
C GLU A 89 -8.96 -23.54 26.25
N VAL A 90 -8.33 -22.38 26.45
CA VAL A 90 -8.71 -21.17 25.70
C VAL A 90 -8.11 -21.30 24.30
N CYS A 91 -8.94 -21.31 23.27
CA CYS A 91 -8.48 -21.35 21.89
C CYS A 91 -8.59 -19.95 21.27
N ILE A 92 -7.49 -19.43 20.73
CA ILE A 92 -7.42 -18.15 20.01
C ILE A 92 -7.19 -18.43 18.52
N THR A 93 -7.87 -17.68 17.64
CA THR A 93 -7.58 -17.66 16.20
C THR A 93 -7.46 -16.23 15.66
N ASP A 94 -6.61 -16.05 14.64
CA ASP A 94 -6.54 -14.83 13.82
C ASP A 94 -7.36 -15.11 12.55
N ARG A 95 -8.59 -14.60 12.54
CA ARG A 95 -9.66 -14.87 11.57
C ARG A 95 -10.35 -16.22 11.77
N TYR A 96 -11.65 -16.21 11.48
CA TYR A 96 -12.49 -17.39 11.35
C TYR A 96 -13.56 -17.18 10.27
N LEU A 97 -14.75 -17.74 10.43
CA LEU A 97 -15.83 -17.70 9.44
C LEU A 97 -16.43 -16.29 9.26
N TYR A 98 -16.33 -15.41 10.26
CA TYR A 98 -16.73 -14.00 10.13
C TYR A 98 -15.93 -13.26 9.04
N SER A 99 -14.64 -13.58 8.90
CA SER A 99 -13.81 -13.14 7.78
C SER A 99 -14.37 -13.56 6.42
N GLN A 100 -15.01 -14.73 6.29
CA GLN A 100 -15.62 -15.16 5.03
C GLN A 100 -16.90 -14.40 4.73
N LEU A 101 -17.74 -14.16 5.74
CA LEU A 101 -18.93 -13.33 5.60
C LEU A 101 -18.56 -11.89 5.22
N ALA A 102 -17.53 -11.32 5.84
CA ALA A 102 -17.09 -9.97 5.53
C ALA A 102 -16.43 -9.86 4.13
N LEU A 103 -15.54 -10.80 3.80
CA LEU A 103 -14.83 -10.82 2.51
C LEU A 103 -15.77 -11.11 1.35
N THR A 104 -16.55 -12.19 1.44
CA THR A 104 -17.37 -12.66 0.33
C THR A 104 -18.69 -11.90 0.26
N GLY A 105 -19.30 -11.62 1.41
CA GLY A 105 -20.54 -10.84 1.49
C GLY A 105 -20.29 -9.38 1.15
N GLY A 106 -19.65 -8.65 2.08
CA GLY A 106 -19.37 -7.22 1.89
C GLY A 106 -18.34 -6.93 0.80
N GLY A 107 -17.24 -7.70 0.75
CA GLY A 107 -16.14 -7.43 -0.17
C GLY A 107 -16.43 -7.81 -1.63
N ARG A 108 -17.01 -9.01 -1.86
CA ARG A 108 -17.31 -9.56 -3.20
C ARG A 108 -18.77 -9.41 -3.63
N GLY A 109 -19.66 -8.97 -2.75
CA GLY A 109 -21.05 -8.64 -3.08
C GLY A 109 -22.01 -9.84 -3.13
N LEU A 110 -21.66 -10.97 -2.51
CA LEU A 110 -22.60 -12.09 -2.37
C LEU A 110 -23.57 -11.80 -1.21
N LYS A 111 -24.80 -12.32 -1.27
CA LYS A 111 -25.78 -12.08 -0.21
C LYS A 111 -25.53 -13.00 0.98
N ASP A 112 -25.61 -12.49 2.20
CA ASP A 112 -25.41 -13.27 3.44
C ASP A 112 -26.30 -14.53 3.48
N ALA A 113 -27.54 -14.45 2.99
CA ALA A 113 -28.47 -15.58 2.91
C ALA A 113 -27.93 -16.77 2.06
N GLN A 114 -27.00 -16.51 1.15
CA GLN A 114 -26.33 -17.55 0.35
C GLN A 114 -25.08 -18.11 1.04
N LEU A 115 -24.51 -17.39 2.00
CA LEU A 115 -23.23 -17.72 2.63
C LEU A 115 -23.43 -18.44 3.97
N LEU A 116 -24.38 -17.96 4.78
CA LEU A 116 -24.59 -18.44 6.16
C LEU A 116 -24.79 -19.95 6.25
N PRO A 117 -25.63 -20.62 5.42
CA PRO A 117 -25.79 -22.07 5.53
C PRO A 117 -24.50 -22.86 5.33
N SER A 118 -23.61 -22.39 4.44
CA SER A 118 -22.30 -23.02 4.23
C SER A 118 -21.33 -22.75 5.38
N CYS A 119 -21.40 -21.56 6.00
CA CYS A 119 -20.64 -21.27 7.21
C CYS A 119 -21.11 -22.13 8.39
N GLU A 120 -22.43 -22.34 8.56
CA GLU A 120 -22.95 -23.22 9.61
C GLU A 120 -22.52 -24.68 9.42
N LEU A 121 -22.53 -25.16 8.17
CA LEU A 121 -22.00 -26.49 7.86
C LEU A 121 -20.52 -26.60 8.21
N ALA A 122 -19.71 -25.60 7.84
CA ALA A 122 -18.27 -25.59 8.12
C ALA A 122 -17.95 -25.45 9.62
N SER A 123 -18.79 -24.74 10.39
CA SER A 123 -18.59 -24.51 11.82
C SER A 123 -18.95 -25.73 12.67
N GLN A 124 -19.85 -26.59 12.17
CA GLN A 124 -20.48 -27.67 12.96
C GLN A 124 -21.08 -27.15 14.28
N GLY A 125 -21.63 -25.92 14.25
CA GLY A 125 -22.16 -25.23 15.41
C GLY A 125 -21.10 -24.54 16.30
N LEU A 126 -19.81 -24.71 16.02
CA LEU A 126 -18.73 -24.11 16.79
C LEU A 126 -18.41 -22.68 16.31
N TRP A 127 -19.08 -21.72 16.95
CA TRP A 127 -18.81 -20.29 16.78
C TRP A 127 -17.98 -19.74 17.95
N PRO A 128 -17.17 -18.68 17.74
CA PRO A 128 -16.43 -18.03 18.82
C PRO A 128 -17.36 -17.51 19.92
N ASP A 129 -16.96 -17.74 21.18
CA ASP A 129 -17.60 -17.15 22.36
C ASP A 129 -17.37 -15.63 22.42
N LEU A 130 -16.23 -15.19 21.88
CA LEU A 130 -15.81 -13.79 21.84
C LEU A 130 -15.15 -13.48 20.49
N VAL A 131 -15.57 -12.39 19.87
CA VAL A 131 -14.93 -11.84 18.67
C VAL A 131 -14.33 -10.48 18.99
N ILE A 132 -13.05 -10.29 18.69
CA ILE A 132 -12.32 -9.05 18.88
C ILE A 132 -12.09 -8.44 17.50
N LEU A 133 -12.84 -7.39 17.16
CA LEU A 133 -12.64 -6.62 15.95
C LEU A 133 -11.56 -5.56 16.20
N VAL A 134 -10.41 -5.73 15.56
CA VAL A 134 -9.37 -4.70 15.53
C VAL A 134 -9.69 -3.72 14.39
N ASP A 135 -10.44 -2.67 14.72
CA ASP A 135 -10.88 -1.64 13.79
C ASP A 135 -9.78 -0.61 13.55
N VAL A 136 -9.56 -0.27 12.29
CA VAL A 136 -8.54 0.71 11.88
C VAL A 136 -8.99 1.39 10.60
N ASP A 137 -8.63 2.65 10.45
CA ASP A 137 -8.79 3.36 9.19
C ASP A 137 -8.03 2.62 8.04
N PRO A 138 -8.69 2.32 6.91
CA PRO A 138 -8.08 1.58 5.80
C PRO A 138 -6.84 2.26 5.18
N ASP A 139 -6.75 3.60 5.20
CA ASP A 139 -5.56 4.30 4.73
C ASP A 139 -4.37 4.08 5.68
N LEU A 140 -4.60 4.16 6.99
CA LEU A 140 -3.58 3.89 8.01
C LEU A 140 -3.12 2.43 7.97
N ALA A 141 -4.05 1.48 7.87
CA ALA A 141 -3.75 0.05 7.75
C ALA A 141 -2.86 -0.26 6.54
N ARG A 142 -3.13 0.42 5.40
CA ARG A 142 -2.29 0.31 4.21
C ARG A 142 -0.88 0.87 4.45
N LEU A 143 -0.75 2.00 5.14
CA LEU A 143 0.57 2.57 5.46
C LEU A 143 1.39 1.59 6.31
N ARG A 144 0.81 1.04 7.38
CA ARG A 144 1.45 0.00 8.22
C ARG A 144 1.83 -1.24 7.42
N LYS A 145 0.95 -1.71 6.51
CA LYS A 145 1.23 -2.87 5.65
C LYS A 145 2.39 -2.60 4.69
N ARG A 146 2.49 -1.40 4.11
CA ARG A 146 3.60 -1.02 3.23
C ARG A 146 4.91 -0.94 4.00
N LEU A 147 4.89 -0.34 5.19
CA LEU A 147 6.04 -0.28 6.08
C LEU A 147 6.54 -1.69 6.47
N GLY A 148 5.65 -2.60 6.87
CA GLY A 148 6.02 -3.98 7.18
C GLY A 148 6.62 -4.74 6.00
N LYS A 149 6.18 -4.47 4.76
CA LYS A 149 6.80 -5.04 3.55
C LYS A 149 8.22 -4.52 3.34
N VAL A 150 8.43 -3.22 3.55
CA VAL A 150 9.75 -2.57 3.45
C VAL A 150 10.71 -3.18 4.47
N GLN A 151 10.30 -3.29 5.73
CA GLN A 151 11.16 -3.80 6.79
C GLN A 151 11.48 -5.30 6.67
N SER A 152 10.59 -6.08 6.05
CA SER A 152 10.83 -7.51 5.82
C SER A 152 11.58 -7.82 4.52
N GLY A 153 12.01 -6.80 3.76
CA GLY A 153 12.65 -6.97 2.44
C GLY A 153 11.70 -7.53 1.38
N LYS A 154 10.39 -7.62 1.66
CA LYS A 154 9.35 -8.17 0.79
C LYS A 154 8.69 -7.11 -0.09
N VAL A 155 9.45 -6.09 -0.50
CA VAL A 155 8.96 -4.98 -1.34
C VAL A 155 8.46 -5.51 -2.69
N ASN A 156 9.12 -6.56 -3.20
CA ASN A 156 8.81 -7.24 -4.46
C ASN A 156 7.82 -8.41 -4.33
N ASP A 157 7.21 -8.61 -3.15
CA ASP A 157 6.18 -9.63 -2.96
C ASP A 157 5.03 -9.41 -3.94
N ALA A 158 4.76 -10.44 -4.75
CA ALA A 158 3.79 -10.43 -5.83
C ALA A 158 2.43 -9.89 -5.35
N ASP A 159 1.67 -9.28 -6.26
CA ASP A 159 0.29 -8.92 -5.96
C ASP A 159 -0.44 -10.18 -5.46
N SER A 160 -1.31 -10.04 -4.46
CA SER A 160 -2.22 -11.12 -4.09
C SER A 160 -3.54 -10.95 -4.83
N ARG A 161 -4.29 -12.04 -5.00
CA ARG A 161 -5.64 -11.98 -5.59
C ARG A 161 -6.54 -10.90 -4.96
N LYS A 162 -6.52 -10.78 -3.63
CA LYS A 162 -7.25 -9.71 -2.91
C LYS A 162 -6.69 -8.32 -3.21
N GLY A 163 -5.37 -8.21 -3.33
CA GLY A 163 -4.69 -6.97 -3.67
C GLY A 163 -5.05 -6.44 -5.06
N LEU A 164 -5.33 -7.32 -6.02
CA LEU A 164 -5.69 -6.97 -7.40
C LEU A 164 -7.06 -6.27 -7.54
N VAL A 165 -7.95 -6.42 -6.55
CA VAL A 165 -9.26 -5.74 -6.54
C VAL A 165 -9.12 -4.24 -6.28
N GLY A 166 -8.08 -3.84 -5.56
CA GLY A 166 -7.83 -2.45 -5.15
C GLY A 166 -8.19 -2.19 -3.69
N ALA A 167 -7.80 -1.00 -3.22
CA ALA A 167 -7.92 -0.61 -1.81
C ALA A 167 -9.37 -0.63 -1.29
N GLY A 168 -10.37 -0.44 -2.15
CA GLY A 168 -11.76 -0.40 -1.73
C GLY A 168 -12.33 -1.72 -1.22
N LEU A 169 -11.68 -2.85 -1.51
CA LEU A 169 -12.03 -4.13 -0.90
C LEU A 169 -11.90 -4.06 0.62
N ALA A 170 -10.82 -3.48 1.14
CA ALA A 170 -10.60 -3.37 2.57
C ALA A 170 -11.66 -2.48 3.25
N VAL A 171 -12.10 -1.40 2.58
CA VAL A 171 -13.17 -0.53 3.08
C VAL A 171 -14.47 -1.32 3.27
N ARG A 172 -14.92 -2.03 2.23
CA ARG A 172 -16.15 -2.82 2.30
C ARG A 172 -16.08 -3.95 3.33
N VAL A 173 -14.92 -4.60 3.45
CA VAL A 173 -14.68 -5.64 4.46
C VAL A 173 -14.76 -5.06 5.87
N ARG A 174 -14.15 -3.89 6.11
CA ARG A 174 -14.25 -3.17 7.39
C ARG A 174 -15.70 -2.83 7.72
N GLU A 175 -16.43 -2.26 6.77
CA GLU A 175 -17.86 -1.92 6.93
C GLU A 175 -18.70 -3.16 7.28
N ALA A 176 -18.43 -4.29 6.63
CA ALA A 176 -19.10 -5.55 6.90
C ALA A 176 -18.82 -6.07 8.32
N PHE A 177 -17.56 -6.02 8.80
CA PHE A 177 -17.25 -6.37 10.18
C PHE A 177 -17.96 -5.46 11.19
N LEU A 178 -17.96 -4.15 10.96
CA LEU A 178 -18.67 -3.20 11.82
C LEU A 178 -20.18 -3.48 11.82
N ALA A 179 -20.76 -3.88 10.68
CA ALA A 179 -22.15 -4.28 10.61
C ALA A 179 -22.43 -5.58 11.37
N GLN A 180 -21.54 -6.57 11.29
CA GLN A 180 -21.63 -7.82 12.07
C GLN A 180 -21.56 -7.54 13.58
N ALA A 181 -20.61 -6.71 14.02
CA ALA A 181 -20.46 -6.34 15.43
C ALA A 181 -21.67 -5.59 16.01
N ARG A 182 -22.42 -4.85 15.18
CA ARG A 182 -23.67 -4.20 15.59
C ARG A 182 -24.82 -5.18 15.77
N LYS A 183 -24.83 -6.31 15.04
CA LYS A 183 -25.89 -7.32 15.11
C LYS A 183 -25.81 -8.19 16.36
N ASP A 184 -24.60 -8.39 16.90
CA ASP A 184 -24.36 -9.18 18.11
C ASP A 184 -23.42 -8.43 19.08
N PRO A 185 -23.89 -7.37 19.74
CA PRO A 185 -23.04 -6.53 20.58
C PRO A 185 -22.45 -7.26 21.80
N ALA A 186 -23.08 -8.34 22.27
CA ALA A 186 -22.62 -9.09 23.43
C ALA A 186 -21.38 -9.95 23.12
N ARG A 187 -21.30 -10.49 21.90
CA ARG A 187 -20.19 -11.33 21.43
C ARG A 187 -18.98 -10.54 20.94
N TRP A 188 -19.15 -9.27 20.58
CA TRP A 188 -18.09 -8.47 19.94
C TRP A 188 -17.46 -7.44 20.89
N ILE A 189 -16.13 -7.40 20.91
CA ILE A 189 -15.35 -6.24 21.37
C ILE A 189 -14.76 -5.56 20.15
N ILE A 190 -15.01 -4.26 19.99
CA ILE A 190 -14.36 -3.42 18.98
C ILE A 190 -13.18 -2.70 19.64
N LEU A 191 -11.98 -2.95 19.15
CA LEU A 191 -10.74 -2.30 19.57
C LEU A 191 -10.31 -1.32 18.47
N GLU A 192 -10.33 -0.02 18.78
CA GLU A 192 -9.93 1.00 17.81
C GLU A 192 -8.41 1.22 17.80
N ASN A 193 -7.76 0.89 16.70
CA ASN A 193 -6.32 0.96 16.53
C ASN A 193 -5.87 2.09 15.57
N ASN A 194 -6.43 3.30 15.77
CA ASN A 194 -6.09 4.48 14.96
C ASN A 194 -4.94 5.30 15.59
N ASP A 195 -5.08 5.70 16.86
CA ASP A 195 -4.28 6.79 17.42
C ASP A 195 -3.55 6.47 18.74
N GLN A 196 -3.56 5.22 19.21
CA GLN A 196 -2.81 4.84 20.41
C GLN A 196 -1.92 3.62 20.19
N PRO A 197 -0.77 3.57 20.89
CA PRO A 197 0.08 2.39 20.83
C PRO A 197 -0.68 1.17 21.37
N LEU A 198 -0.52 0.04 20.68
CA LEU A 198 -1.17 -1.24 20.96
C LEU A 198 -1.08 -1.66 22.44
N ARG A 199 0.00 -1.29 23.15
CA ARG A 199 0.22 -1.60 24.58
C ARG A 199 -0.86 -1.07 25.52
N VAL A 200 -1.47 0.08 25.22
CA VAL A 200 -2.54 0.65 26.07
C VAL A 200 -3.84 -0.14 25.90
N LEU A 201 -4.10 -0.55 24.66
CA LEU A 201 -5.26 -1.37 24.32
C LEU A 201 -5.07 -2.82 24.78
N GLU A 202 -3.84 -3.31 24.86
CA GLU A 202 -3.48 -4.63 25.37
C GLU A 202 -4.00 -4.86 26.79
N GLN A 203 -3.67 -4.00 27.75
CA GLN A 203 -4.03 -4.26 29.15
C GLN A 203 -5.55 -4.29 29.32
N ARG A 204 -6.24 -3.31 28.72
CA ARG A 204 -7.71 -3.26 28.71
C ARG A 204 -8.34 -4.47 28.03
N LEU A 205 -7.72 -4.98 26.97
CA LEU A 205 -8.18 -6.18 26.28
C LEU A 205 -7.99 -7.43 27.15
N VAL A 206 -6.83 -7.58 27.78
CA VAL A 206 -6.55 -8.69 28.70
C VAL A 206 -7.56 -8.70 29.84
N ASP A 207 -7.79 -7.55 30.48
CA ASP A 207 -8.75 -7.41 31.58
C ASP A 207 -10.18 -7.79 31.14
N ALA A 208 -10.58 -7.39 29.94
CA ALA A 208 -11.89 -7.72 29.39
C ALA A 208 -12.05 -9.21 29.06
N VAL A 209 -10.99 -9.84 28.55
CA VAL A 209 -10.98 -11.28 28.25
C VAL A 209 -10.98 -12.10 29.55
N VAL A 210 -10.17 -11.72 30.53
CA VAL A 210 -10.12 -12.38 31.85
C VAL A 210 -11.45 -12.29 32.57
N ALA A 211 -12.09 -11.12 32.57
CA ALA A 211 -13.41 -10.98 33.18
C ALA A 211 -14.44 -11.92 32.55
N ARG A 212 -14.45 -12.07 31.21
CA ARG A 212 -15.31 -13.05 30.54
C ARG A 212 -14.96 -14.49 30.89
N LEU A 213 -13.68 -14.83 30.99
CA LEU A 213 -13.24 -16.17 31.41
C LEU A 213 -13.72 -16.53 32.82
N GLU A 214 -13.84 -15.52 33.70
CA GLU A 214 -14.29 -15.67 35.08
C GLU A 214 -15.81 -15.53 35.24
N GLY A 215 -16.57 -15.42 34.14
CA GLY A 215 -18.03 -15.27 34.17
C GLY A 215 -18.52 -13.91 34.68
N ARG A 216 -17.64 -12.90 34.74
CA ARG A 216 -18.00 -11.53 35.12
C ARG A 216 -18.61 -10.80 33.93
N GLU A 217 -19.80 -10.23 34.11
CA GLU A 217 -20.40 -9.36 33.10
C GLU A 217 -19.51 -8.13 32.89
N GLN A 218 -19.18 -7.86 31.62
CA GLN A 218 -18.59 -6.59 31.22
C GLN A 218 -19.39 -5.98 30.09
N PRO A 219 -19.92 -4.75 30.26
CA PRO A 219 -20.65 -4.04 29.20
C PRO A 219 -19.72 -3.46 28.13
N VAL A 220 -18.43 -3.80 28.14
CA VAL A 220 -17.42 -3.16 27.28
C VAL A 220 -17.52 -3.69 25.85
N GLN A 221 -18.34 -3.03 25.04
CA GLN A 221 -18.47 -3.30 23.61
C GLN A 221 -17.35 -2.64 22.79
N ARG A 222 -16.86 -1.48 23.23
CA ARG A 222 -15.92 -0.67 22.45
C ARG A 222 -14.77 -0.15 23.32
N LEU A 223 -13.57 -0.63 23.02
CA LEU A 223 -12.32 -0.14 23.57
C LEU A 223 -11.83 1.01 22.68
N VAL A 224 -12.40 2.19 22.92
CA VAL A 224 -11.93 3.45 22.32
C VAL A 224 -10.73 3.95 23.14
N PRO A 225 -9.64 4.41 22.49
CA PRO A 225 -8.61 5.18 23.16
C PRO A 225 -9.20 6.43 23.82
N ALA A 226 -8.53 6.98 24.84
CA ALA A 226 -8.89 8.32 25.33
C ALA A 226 -8.82 9.30 24.14
N PRO A 227 -9.83 10.17 23.93
CA PRO A 227 -9.82 11.09 22.81
C PRO A 227 -8.54 11.92 22.86
N PRO A 228 -7.83 12.11 21.73
CA PRO A 228 -6.74 13.07 21.69
C PRO A 228 -7.28 14.44 22.11
N PRO A 229 -6.45 15.32 22.72
CA PRO A 229 -6.85 16.70 22.94
C PRO A 229 -7.37 17.29 21.62
N PRO A 230 -8.43 18.12 21.65
CA PRO A 230 -9.02 18.67 20.43
C PRO A 230 -7.92 19.33 19.60
N ALA A 231 -7.86 18.98 18.32
CA ALA A 231 -6.95 19.63 17.39
C ALA A 231 -7.22 21.15 17.46
N PRO A 232 -6.19 22.00 17.56
CA PRO A 232 -6.40 23.45 17.68
C PRO A 232 -7.04 23.98 16.38
N GLY A 233 -8.35 24.21 16.33
CA GLY A 233 -9.01 24.88 15.19
C GLY A 233 -9.07 24.10 13.87
N ALA A 234 -9.74 24.70 12.87
CA ALA A 234 -9.80 24.18 11.51
C ALA A 234 -8.41 24.21 10.87
N VAL A 235 -8.02 23.13 10.19
CA VAL A 235 -6.75 23.08 9.46
C VAL A 235 -6.95 23.77 8.12
N SER A 236 -6.10 24.74 7.82
CA SER A 236 -6.07 25.46 6.56
C SER A 236 -4.86 25.03 5.73
N VAL A 237 -4.80 25.49 4.48
CA VAL A 237 -3.61 25.30 3.63
C VAL A 237 -2.39 26.01 4.21
N ASP A 238 -2.58 27.05 5.02
CA ASP A 238 -1.49 27.88 5.51
C ASP A 238 -0.85 27.32 6.79
N ASP A 239 -1.61 26.58 7.62
CA ASP A 239 -1.11 25.92 8.85
C ASP A 239 -0.80 24.42 8.67
N VAL A 240 -1.10 23.83 7.51
CA VAL A 240 -0.97 22.38 7.27
C VAL A 240 0.44 21.81 7.53
N GLU A 241 1.49 22.62 7.31
CA GLU A 241 2.88 22.21 7.59
C GLU A 241 3.06 21.94 9.10
N GLU A 242 2.67 22.91 9.93
CA GLU A 242 2.76 22.82 11.38
C GLU A 242 1.93 21.61 11.89
N ARG A 243 0.70 21.48 11.40
CA ARG A 243 -0.21 20.38 11.76
C ARG A 243 0.35 19.01 11.42
N PHE A 244 0.88 18.88 10.22
CA PHE A 244 1.46 17.62 9.77
C PHE A 244 2.64 17.22 10.67
N PHE A 245 3.54 18.14 10.95
CA PHE A 245 4.71 17.85 11.77
C PHE A 245 4.38 17.62 13.24
N GLN A 246 3.41 18.34 13.82
CA GLN A 246 2.85 18.03 15.15
C GLN A 246 2.29 16.61 15.21
N ALA A 247 1.58 16.17 14.15
CA ALA A 247 1.05 14.82 14.06
C ALA A 247 2.17 13.77 13.91
N VAL A 248 3.24 14.06 13.19
CA VAL A 248 4.43 13.19 13.07
C VAL A 248 5.13 13.06 14.42
N ASP A 249 5.34 14.16 15.14
CA ASP A 249 6.00 14.15 16.45
C ASP A 249 5.19 13.37 17.49
N SER A 250 3.87 13.59 17.50
CA SER A 250 2.93 12.83 18.35
C SER A 250 2.95 11.33 18.01
N LEU A 251 3.11 10.99 16.72
CA LEU A 251 3.20 9.61 16.26
C LEU A 251 4.53 8.97 16.62
N GLU A 252 5.64 9.72 16.65
CA GLU A 252 6.97 9.17 16.90
C GLU A 252 7.04 8.44 18.25
N ALA A 253 6.42 9.03 19.29
CA ALA A 253 6.38 8.45 20.63
C ALA A 253 5.72 7.05 20.69
N ARG A 254 4.92 6.69 19.68
CA ARG A 254 4.14 5.44 19.61
C ARG A 254 4.58 4.51 18.48
N GLU A 255 4.87 5.03 17.29
CA GLU A 255 5.22 4.30 16.07
C GLU A 255 6.35 5.03 15.31
N PRO A 256 7.59 5.04 15.82
CA PRO A 256 8.69 5.83 15.24
C PRO A 256 9.02 5.42 13.80
N GLN A 257 8.82 4.14 13.47
CA GLN A 257 9.00 3.62 12.11
C GLN A 257 7.96 4.20 11.14
N LEU A 258 6.72 4.39 11.59
CA LEU A 258 5.68 5.01 10.78
C LEU A 258 5.91 6.51 10.65
N ALA A 259 6.35 7.19 11.71
CA ALA A 259 6.75 8.59 11.67
C ALA A 259 7.85 8.83 10.62
N ALA A 260 8.92 8.03 10.63
CA ALA A 260 9.97 8.09 9.61
C ALA A 260 9.43 7.81 8.19
N TRP A 261 8.52 6.84 8.05
CA TRP A 261 7.92 6.49 6.76
C TRP A 261 7.06 7.61 6.16
N LEU A 262 6.36 8.39 6.98
CA LEU A 262 5.52 9.50 6.51
C LEU A 262 6.32 10.62 5.82
N LEU A 263 7.60 10.75 6.17
CA LEU A 263 8.52 11.70 5.56
C LEU A 263 8.91 11.33 4.13
N ASN A 264 8.52 10.16 3.61
CA ASN A 264 8.90 9.73 2.27
C ASN A 264 8.53 10.77 1.19
N GLY A 265 9.56 11.27 0.50
CA GLY A 265 9.45 12.28 -0.58
C GLY A 265 9.01 13.66 -0.11
N ILE A 266 8.94 13.91 1.20
CA ILE A 266 8.60 15.22 1.75
C ILE A 266 9.85 16.11 1.78
N PRO A 267 9.90 17.22 1.03
CA PRO A 267 11.03 18.14 1.04
C PRO A 267 10.98 19.06 2.27
N GLY A 268 12.01 19.89 2.43
CA GLY A 268 12.03 21.00 3.40
C GLY A 268 12.78 20.70 4.70
N LEU A 269 13.24 21.78 5.35
CA LEU A 269 14.05 21.75 6.57
C LEU A 269 13.38 20.97 7.72
N PRO A 270 12.07 21.15 8.03
CA PRO A 270 11.45 20.41 9.13
C PRO A 270 11.43 18.89 8.91
N ALA A 271 11.32 18.42 7.66
CA ALA A 271 11.41 17.00 7.34
C ALA A 271 12.84 16.49 7.52
N HIS A 272 13.84 17.25 7.07
CA HIS A 272 15.25 16.87 7.18
C HIS A 272 15.76 16.83 8.62
N GLN A 273 15.31 17.74 9.49
CA GLN A 273 15.63 17.71 10.92
C GLN A 273 15.21 16.38 11.57
N ARG A 274 14.00 15.90 11.23
CA ARG A 274 13.49 14.61 11.72
C ARG A 274 14.24 13.43 11.11
N ARG A 275 14.57 13.48 9.81
CA ARG A 275 15.42 12.48 9.16
C ARG A 275 16.78 12.34 9.86
N LEU A 276 17.40 13.46 10.24
CA LEU A 276 18.65 13.46 10.98
C LEU A 276 18.47 12.82 12.36
N ALA A 277 17.43 13.17 13.10
CA ALA A 277 17.11 12.55 14.40
C ALA A 277 16.85 11.03 14.30
N TYR A 278 16.38 10.54 13.15
CA TYR A 278 16.09 9.13 12.93
C TYR A 278 17.23 8.34 12.29
N ALA A 279 18.26 9.01 11.78
CA ALA A 279 19.29 8.40 10.93
C ALA A 279 20.03 7.25 11.62
N GLU A 280 20.33 7.38 12.91
CA GLU A 280 21.02 6.33 13.68
C GLU A 280 20.09 5.15 14.02
N ARG A 281 18.85 5.45 14.41
CA ARG A 281 17.88 4.44 14.89
C ARG A 281 17.19 3.68 13.75
N LEU A 282 16.97 4.35 12.62
CA LEU A 282 16.14 3.87 11.51
C LEU A 282 16.80 4.15 10.13
N PRO A 283 18.10 3.83 9.93
CA PRO A 283 18.87 4.27 8.77
C PRO A 283 18.22 3.91 7.43
N GLY A 284 17.72 2.67 7.28
CA GLY A 284 17.10 2.21 6.03
C GLY A 284 15.79 2.94 5.69
N LEU A 285 14.97 3.26 6.70
CA LEU A 285 13.75 4.05 6.48
C LEU A 285 14.08 5.50 6.13
N VAL A 286 15.09 6.08 6.78
CA VAL A 286 15.57 7.42 6.45
C VAL A 286 16.08 7.47 5.01
N ALA A 287 16.94 6.52 4.61
CA ALA A 287 17.47 6.45 3.23
C ALA A 287 16.36 6.36 2.19
N ARG A 288 15.37 5.48 2.39
CA ARG A 288 14.20 5.37 1.49
C ARG A 288 13.33 6.63 1.48
N SER A 289 13.24 7.34 2.61
CA SER A 289 12.43 8.55 2.71
C SER A 289 12.95 9.72 1.87
N LEU A 290 14.21 9.65 1.44
CA LEU A 290 14.86 10.64 0.56
C LEU A 290 14.48 10.49 -0.91
N SER A 291 13.63 9.50 -1.26
CA SER A 291 13.19 9.23 -2.63
C SER A 291 12.71 10.49 -3.35
N GLY A 292 13.36 10.82 -4.48
CA GLY A 292 13.00 11.96 -5.33
C GLY A 292 13.50 13.33 -4.86
N LEU A 293 14.21 13.41 -3.73
CA LEU A 293 14.83 14.65 -3.24
C LEU A 293 16.25 14.82 -3.79
N ASP A 294 16.58 16.02 -4.27
CA ASP A 294 17.88 16.33 -4.87
C ASP A 294 18.60 17.51 -4.20
N ASP A 295 18.11 17.98 -3.05
CA ASP A 295 18.75 19.04 -2.27
C ASP A 295 20.01 18.56 -1.52
N ASP A 296 20.87 19.51 -1.13
CA ASP A 296 22.16 19.23 -0.48
C ASP A 296 22.04 18.44 0.83
N THR A 297 20.96 18.66 1.59
CA THR A 297 20.74 17.95 2.85
C THR A 297 20.38 16.50 2.57
N ALA A 298 19.53 16.25 1.57
CA ALA A 298 19.23 14.88 1.12
C ALA A 298 20.50 14.16 0.65
N TRP A 299 21.38 14.84 -0.08
CA TRP A 299 22.64 14.26 -0.51
C TRP A 299 23.60 13.94 0.64
N THR A 300 23.74 14.85 1.60
CA THR A 300 24.58 14.64 2.78
C THR A 300 24.12 13.42 3.56
N LEU A 301 22.80 13.27 3.76
CA LEU A 301 22.24 12.09 4.40
C LEU A 301 22.51 10.80 3.60
N ARG A 302 22.42 10.82 2.25
CA ARG A 302 22.77 9.66 1.43
C ARG A 302 24.23 9.27 1.57
N ASP A 303 25.14 10.24 1.59
CA ASP A 303 26.57 9.98 1.74
C ASP A 303 26.85 9.32 3.12
N VAL A 304 26.27 9.83 4.20
CA VAL A 304 26.40 9.25 5.55
C VAL A 304 25.81 7.84 5.62
N LEU A 305 24.62 7.61 5.05
CA LEU A 305 23.91 6.33 5.12
C LEU A 305 24.45 5.26 4.16
N SER A 306 25.26 5.66 3.16
CA SER A 306 25.78 4.75 2.12
C SER A 306 26.62 3.60 2.67
N ALA A 307 27.28 3.80 3.82
CA ALA A 307 28.10 2.78 4.46
C ALA A 307 27.28 1.75 5.25
N SER A 308 26.12 2.13 5.79
CA SER A 308 25.31 1.27 6.68
C SER A 308 24.15 0.60 5.97
N VAL A 309 23.52 1.29 5.01
CA VAL A 309 22.32 0.81 4.30
C VAL A 309 22.42 1.06 2.78
N PRO A 310 23.44 0.51 2.11
CA PRO A 310 23.74 0.81 0.70
C PRO A 310 22.58 0.49 -0.25
N ALA A 311 21.84 -0.60 -0.01
CA ALA A 311 20.69 -0.98 -0.84
C ALA A 311 19.53 0.02 -0.71
N ASP A 312 19.23 0.47 0.51
CA ASP A 312 18.17 1.46 0.75
C ASP A 312 18.51 2.83 0.16
N VAL A 313 19.79 3.21 0.21
CA VAL A 313 20.29 4.44 -0.45
C VAL A 313 20.16 4.33 -1.97
N ALA A 314 20.54 3.18 -2.56
CA ALA A 314 20.40 2.95 -3.99
C ALA A 314 18.94 2.99 -4.45
N GLU A 315 18.03 2.32 -3.72
CA GLU A 315 16.59 2.39 -3.97
C GLU A 315 16.05 3.84 -3.84
N GLY A 316 16.52 4.58 -2.82
CA GLY A 316 16.12 5.96 -2.55
C GLY A 316 16.64 7.00 -3.54
N LEU A 317 17.54 6.64 -4.48
CA LEU A 317 17.91 7.53 -5.58
C LEU A 317 16.80 7.65 -6.62
N GLY A 318 15.96 6.62 -6.78
CA GLY A 318 14.88 6.62 -7.77
C GLY A 318 15.34 7.09 -9.15
N PHE A 319 14.66 8.09 -9.70
CA PHE A 319 14.93 8.67 -11.03
C PHE A 319 15.95 9.83 -11.02
N VAL A 320 16.59 10.13 -9.88
CA VAL A 320 17.58 11.22 -9.80
C VAL A 320 18.75 10.91 -10.73
N THR A 321 19.01 11.82 -11.67
CA THR A 321 20.01 11.65 -12.73
C THR A 321 20.92 12.87 -12.73
N SER A 322 22.14 12.69 -12.23
CA SER A 322 23.19 13.70 -12.16
C SER A 322 24.55 13.03 -12.09
N PRO A 323 25.66 13.72 -12.39
CA PRO A 323 27.00 13.15 -12.19
C PRO A 323 27.21 12.61 -10.76
N ARG A 324 26.65 13.29 -9.75
CA ARG A 324 26.68 12.86 -8.35
C ARG A 324 25.91 11.56 -8.13
N SER A 325 24.74 11.38 -8.75
CA SER A 325 23.98 10.13 -8.64
C SER A 325 24.66 8.95 -9.33
N HIS A 326 25.28 9.15 -10.48
CA HIS A 326 26.10 8.10 -11.13
C HIS A 326 27.32 7.71 -10.30
N ALA A 327 28.04 8.69 -9.73
CA ALA A 327 29.18 8.42 -8.85
C ALA A 327 28.77 7.63 -7.60
N LEU A 328 27.63 7.99 -6.97
CA LEU A 328 27.10 7.25 -5.83
C LEU A 328 26.67 5.82 -6.22
N ARG A 329 25.96 5.64 -7.34
CA ARG A 329 25.57 4.30 -7.85
C ARG A 329 26.80 3.40 -8.07
N ASN A 330 27.87 3.94 -8.64
CA ASN A 330 29.13 3.21 -8.82
C ASN A 330 29.75 2.74 -7.49
N ARG A 331 29.77 3.61 -6.47
CA ARG A 331 30.25 3.25 -5.12
C ARG A 331 29.38 2.17 -4.46
N LEU A 332 28.06 2.26 -4.63
CA LEU A 332 27.10 1.35 -4.01
C LEU A 332 27.05 -0.03 -4.69
N TYR A 333 27.45 -0.12 -5.97
CA TYR A 333 27.30 -1.33 -6.77
C TYR A 333 27.87 -2.59 -6.11
N ALA A 334 29.08 -2.49 -5.53
CA ALA A 334 29.74 -3.64 -4.92
C ALA A 334 28.95 -4.24 -3.74
N GLN A 335 28.12 -3.44 -3.08
CA GLN A 335 27.35 -3.85 -1.89
C GLN A 335 25.87 -4.10 -2.22
N ALA A 336 25.34 -3.46 -3.26
CA ALA A 336 23.92 -3.51 -3.61
C ALA A 336 23.69 -3.49 -5.14
N PRO A 337 24.22 -4.49 -5.89
CA PRO A 337 24.19 -4.46 -7.35
C PRO A 337 22.75 -4.47 -7.90
N ALA A 338 21.85 -5.28 -7.31
CA ALA A 338 20.46 -5.34 -7.75
C ALA A 338 19.73 -3.99 -7.61
N ALA A 339 19.83 -3.36 -6.43
CA ALA A 339 19.20 -2.06 -6.16
C ALA A 339 19.73 -0.95 -7.09
N VAL A 340 21.04 -0.96 -7.36
CA VAL A 340 21.67 -0.02 -8.30
C VAL A 340 21.14 -0.22 -9.71
N LEU A 341 21.15 -1.46 -10.22
CA LEU A 341 20.73 -1.80 -11.58
C LEU A 341 19.23 -1.52 -11.80
N GLU A 342 18.38 -1.91 -10.87
CA GLU A 342 16.92 -1.66 -10.93
C GLU A 342 16.58 -0.16 -10.91
N GLY A 343 17.46 0.67 -10.38
CA GLY A 343 17.34 2.12 -10.30
C GLY A 343 17.71 2.88 -11.58
N LEU A 344 18.22 2.21 -12.62
CA LEU A 344 18.67 2.85 -13.87
C LEU A 344 17.54 3.09 -14.90
N LYS A 345 16.27 2.94 -14.51
CA LYS A 345 15.12 3.14 -15.40
C LYS A 345 15.17 4.53 -16.05
N ARG A 346 14.83 4.61 -17.34
CA ARG A 346 14.85 5.81 -18.19
C ARG A 346 16.24 6.43 -18.40
N GLN A 347 17.32 5.73 -18.05
CA GLN A 347 18.69 6.19 -18.27
C GLN A 347 19.35 5.36 -19.35
N ASP A 348 19.69 6.02 -20.47
CA ASP A 348 20.34 5.43 -21.65
C ASP A 348 21.74 6.02 -21.89
N SER A 349 22.37 6.57 -20.84
CA SER A 349 23.70 7.17 -20.96
C SER A 349 24.79 6.08 -20.94
N PRO A 350 26.01 6.40 -21.45
CA PRO A 350 27.16 5.49 -21.36
C PRO A 350 27.48 5.05 -19.93
N GLU A 351 27.32 5.94 -18.94
CA GLU A 351 27.55 5.61 -17.52
C GLU A 351 26.55 4.58 -16.99
N ALA A 352 25.28 4.69 -17.40
CA ALA A 352 24.25 3.72 -17.04
C ALA A 352 24.52 2.37 -17.71
N TRP A 353 24.95 2.37 -18.97
CA TRP A 353 25.34 1.14 -19.69
C TRP A 353 26.57 0.47 -19.09
N ALA A 354 27.59 1.21 -18.68
CA ALA A 354 28.75 0.66 -17.99
C ALA A 354 28.36 -0.15 -16.73
N LEU A 355 27.41 0.36 -15.94
CA LEU A 355 26.86 -0.38 -14.79
C LEU A 355 26.06 -1.62 -15.22
N ARG A 356 25.24 -1.53 -16.28
CA ARG A 356 24.48 -2.68 -16.80
C ARG A 356 25.38 -3.78 -17.33
N GLU A 357 26.41 -3.44 -18.11
CA GLU A 357 27.40 -4.39 -18.62
C GLU A 357 28.12 -5.11 -17.49
N ARG A 358 28.53 -4.36 -16.45
CA ARG A 358 29.07 -4.96 -15.23
C ARG A 358 28.06 -5.92 -14.59
N GLY A 359 26.79 -5.48 -14.47
CA GLY A 359 25.65 -6.31 -14.05
C GLY A 359 25.52 -7.62 -14.82
N LEU A 360 25.63 -7.58 -16.15
CA LEU A 360 25.53 -8.77 -16.99
C LEU A 360 26.71 -9.73 -16.76
N LYS A 361 27.94 -9.20 -16.65
CA LYS A 361 29.15 -9.98 -16.34
C LYS A 361 29.05 -10.65 -14.97
N ASP A 362 28.50 -9.93 -13.98
CA ASP A 362 28.32 -10.41 -12.61
C ASP A 362 27.07 -11.30 -12.44
N GLY A 363 26.35 -11.60 -13.52
CA GLY A 363 25.21 -12.54 -13.52
C GLY A 363 23.86 -11.93 -13.11
N HIS A 364 23.75 -10.62 -13.00
CA HIS A 364 22.56 -9.89 -12.54
C HIS A 364 21.54 -9.57 -13.66
N LEU A 365 21.32 -10.48 -14.62
CA LEU A 365 20.44 -10.24 -15.77
C LEU A 365 19.02 -9.76 -15.38
N ALA A 366 18.41 -10.37 -14.36
CA ALA A 366 17.07 -9.99 -13.90
C ALA A 366 17.01 -8.52 -13.42
N ALA A 367 18.02 -8.08 -12.66
CA ALA A 367 18.09 -6.70 -12.18
C ALA A 367 18.36 -5.71 -13.33
N VAL A 368 19.20 -6.09 -14.31
CA VAL A 368 19.41 -5.30 -15.53
C VAL A 368 18.10 -5.12 -16.29
N LEU A 369 17.34 -6.19 -16.54
CA LEU A 369 16.03 -6.14 -17.21
C LEU A 369 15.06 -5.19 -16.49
N LEU A 370 14.97 -5.30 -15.16
CA LEU A 370 14.11 -4.43 -14.35
C LEU A 370 14.53 -2.94 -14.41
N GLY A 371 15.80 -2.65 -14.73
CA GLY A 371 16.35 -1.31 -14.95
C GLY A 371 16.23 -0.76 -16.38
N LEU A 372 15.65 -1.50 -17.33
CA LEU A 372 15.56 -1.11 -18.75
C LEU A 372 14.25 -0.40 -19.13
N ALA A 373 13.31 -0.21 -18.20
CA ALA A 373 12.08 0.52 -18.49
C ALA A 373 12.40 1.94 -19.03
N GLY A 374 11.86 2.28 -20.20
CA GLY A 374 12.10 3.54 -20.92
C GLY A 374 13.39 3.59 -21.74
N VAL A 375 14.07 2.47 -21.97
CA VAL A 375 15.29 2.37 -22.80
C VAL A 375 15.00 1.53 -24.05
N ASP A 376 15.24 2.07 -25.25
CA ASP A 376 14.82 1.46 -26.53
C ASP A 376 15.97 1.20 -27.53
N GLY A 377 17.23 1.36 -27.11
CA GLY A 377 18.41 1.07 -27.95
C GLY A 377 18.61 -0.43 -28.23
N GLU A 378 19.37 -0.78 -29.28
CA GLU A 378 19.60 -2.18 -29.69
C GLU A 378 20.25 -3.03 -28.59
N GLU A 379 21.16 -2.44 -27.80
CA GLU A 379 21.76 -3.10 -26.65
C GLU A 379 20.70 -3.55 -25.64
N SER A 380 19.66 -2.74 -25.43
CA SER A 380 18.55 -3.09 -24.52
C SER A 380 17.70 -4.24 -25.06
N TRP A 381 17.56 -4.34 -26.38
CA TRP A 381 16.83 -5.42 -27.03
C TRP A 381 17.57 -6.74 -26.96
N VAL A 382 18.90 -6.75 -27.14
CA VAL A 382 19.73 -7.94 -26.92
C VAL A 382 19.54 -8.49 -25.50
N VAL A 383 19.48 -7.61 -24.50
CA VAL A 383 19.24 -8.01 -23.11
C VAL A 383 17.84 -8.60 -22.92
N ARG A 384 16.81 -8.02 -23.54
CA ARG A 384 15.43 -8.54 -23.50
C ARG A 384 15.32 -9.92 -24.16
N GLU A 385 15.98 -10.12 -25.29
CA GLU A 385 16.05 -11.41 -25.99
C GLU A 385 16.73 -12.48 -25.12
N ALA A 386 17.85 -12.15 -24.48
CA ALA A 386 18.49 -13.03 -23.50
C ALA A 386 17.56 -13.35 -22.32
N GLY A 387 16.78 -12.37 -21.86
CA GLY A 387 15.74 -12.55 -20.83
C GLY A 387 14.65 -13.55 -21.25
N MET A 388 14.17 -13.44 -22.49
CA MET A 388 13.19 -14.36 -23.07
C MET A 388 13.72 -15.80 -23.14
N GLN A 389 14.96 -15.98 -23.59
CA GLN A 389 15.61 -17.29 -23.65
C GLN A 389 15.75 -17.93 -22.26
N ARG A 390 15.99 -17.12 -21.23
CA ARG A 390 16.06 -17.56 -19.83
C ARG A 390 14.71 -17.62 -19.11
N LYS A 391 13.60 -17.42 -19.83
CA LYS A 391 12.22 -17.45 -19.29
C LYS A 391 11.98 -16.44 -18.17
N LEU A 392 12.70 -15.31 -18.18
CA LEU A 392 12.50 -14.18 -17.27
C LEU A 392 11.33 -13.29 -17.75
N TYR A 393 10.18 -13.92 -18.00
CA TYR A 393 9.05 -13.29 -18.70
C TYR A 393 8.51 -12.06 -17.96
N SER A 394 8.43 -12.12 -16.63
CA SER A 394 7.95 -11.02 -15.79
C SER A 394 8.90 -9.82 -15.83
N GLU A 395 10.21 -10.07 -15.78
CA GLU A 395 11.25 -9.03 -15.86
C GLU A 395 11.29 -8.40 -17.24
N VAL A 396 11.23 -9.21 -18.30
CA VAL A 396 11.17 -8.73 -19.69
C VAL A 396 9.92 -7.88 -19.90
N ALA A 397 8.74 -8.33 -19.46
CA ALA A 397 7.51 -7.54 -19.56
C ALA A 397 7.65 -6.19 -18.84
N ARG A 398 8.18 -6.17 -17.61
CA ARG A 398 8.39 -4.93 -16.85
C ARG A 398 9.42 -3.99 -17.50
N SER A 399 10.41 -4.54 -18.22
CA SER A 399 11.42 -3.77 -18.95
C SER A 399 10.85 -2.97 -20.13
N LEU A 400 9.65 -3.31 -20.61
CA LEU A 400 8.97 -2.62 -21.72
C LEU A 400 8.21 -1.37 -21.25
N GLY A 401 8.16 -1.09 -19.95
CA GLY A 401 7.43 0.07 -19.42
C GLY A 401 7.92 1.38 -20.05
N GLY A 402 6.98 2.16 -20.61
CA GLY A 402 7.28 3.42 -21.29
C GLY A 402 7.62 3.31 -22.78
N LEU A 403 7.69 2.10 -23.35
CA LEU A 403 7.92 1.90 -24.79
C LEU A 403 6.60 1.71 -25.55
N GLY A 404 6.33 2.56 -26.53
CA GLY A 404 5.14 2.51 -27.38
C GLY A 404 5.38 1.96 -28.79
N THR A 405 6.57 1.42 -29.08
CA THR A 405 6.96 0.97 -30.42
C THR A 405 6.31 -0.36 -30.82
N GLU A 406 6.19 -0.62 -32.13
CA GLU A 406 5.65 -1.88 -32.66
C GLU A 406 6.45 -3.10 -32.18
N ARG A 407 7.78 -2.98 -32.08
CA ARG A 407 8.67 -4.02 -31.53
C ARG A 407 8.32 -4.34 -30.06
N ALA A 408 8.02 -3.32 -29.25
CA ALA A 408 7.56 -3.50 -27.88
C ALA A 408 6.18 -4.15 -27.80
N GLU A 409 5.25 -3.77 -28.68
CA GLU A 409 3.91 -4.37 -28.74
C GLU A 409 3.96 -5.85 -29.12
N ALA A 410 4.74 -6.22 -30.14
CA ALA A 410 4.91 -7.61 -30.54
C ALA A 410 5.48 -8.47 -29.39
N LEU A 411 6.46 -7.96 -28.65
CA LEU A 411 7.02 -8.67 -27.50
C LEU A 411 6.02 -8.75 -26.34
N ARG A 412 5.21 -7.71 -26.09
CA ARG A 412 4.12 -7.77 -25.10
C ARG A 412 3.11 -8.85 -25.44
N GLU A 413 2.69 -8.95 -26.69
CA GLU A 413 1.75 -9.97 -27.15
C GLU A 413 2.29 -11.39 -26.90
N ALA A 414 3.57 -11.63 -27.23
CA ALA A 414 4.24 -12.90 -26.96
C ALA A 414 4.34 -13.23 -25.45
N LEU A 415 4.32 -12.21 -24.57
CA LEU A 415 4.42 -12.38 -23.11
C LEU A 415 3.08 -12.61 -22.40
N ILE A 416 1.94 -12.36 -23.06
CA ILE A 416 0.59 -12.50 -22.45
C ILE A 416 0.34 -13.91 -21.88
N PRO A 417 0.68 -15.02 -22.59
CA PRO A 417 0.47 -16.37 -22.06
C PRO A 417 1.31 -16.68 -20.81
N HIS A 418 2.39 -15.93 -20.59
CA HIS A 418 3.34 -16.17 -19.50
C HIS A 418 3.06 -15.31 -18.27
N ASP A 419 2.85 -14.00 -18.46
CA ASP A 419 2.55 -13.08 -17.36
C ASP A 419 1.78 -11.84 -17.82
N ARG A 420 0.48 -12.01 -18.09
CA ARG A 420 -0.42 -10.91 -18.46
C ARG A 420 -0.50 -9.76 -17.44
N LEU A 421 -0.19 -10.00 -16.15
CA LEU A 421 -0.19 -8.95 -15.13
C LEU A 421 1.05 -8.07 -15.22
N ALA A 422 2.22 -8.67 -15.49
CA ALA A 422 3.44 -7.91 -15.80
C ALA A 422 3.31 -7.15 -17.11
N VAL A 423 2.70 -7.75 -18.14
CA VAL A 423 2.41 -7.06 -19.41
C VAL A 423 1.50 -5.85 -19.17
N LEU A 424 0.38 -6.00 -18.44
CA LEU A 424 -0.51 -4.88 -18.10
C LEU A 424 0.21 -3.75 -17.33
N LYS A 425 1.17 -4.07 -16.46
CA LYS A 425 1.97 -3.03 -15.77
C LYS A 425 2.83 -2.24 -16.75
N SER A 426 3.34 -2.90 -17.79
CA SER A 426 4.20 -2.28 -18.81
C SER A 426 3.46 -1.35 -19.78
N THR A 427 2.11 -1.43 -19.84
CA THR A 427 1.28 -0.62 -20.73
C THR A 427 0.77 0.68 -20.09
N THR A 428 1.35 1.08 -18.96
CA THR A 428 0.97 2.32 -18.27
C THR A 428 1.15 3.52 -19.20
N GLY A 429 0.07 4.28 -19.41
CA GLY A 429 0.08 5.46 -20.29
C GLY A 429 -0.09 5.19 -21.78
N LEU A 430 -0.27 3.92 -22.19
CA LEU A 430 -0.40 3.55 -23.61
C LEU A 430 -1.87 3.30 -23.99
N GLU A 431 -2.25 3.62 -25.23
CA GLU A 431 -3.56 3.31 -25.84
C GLU A 431 -3.45 2.33 -27.02
N THR A 432 -2.44 1.46 -26.98
CA THR A 432 -2.22 0.45 -28.02
C THR A 432 -3.26 -0.68 -27.96
N PRO A 433 -3.48 -1.45 -29.04
CA PRO A 433 -4.42 -2.57 -29.04
C PRO A 433 -4.19 -3.58 -27.92
N VAL A 434 -2.93 -3.91 -27.61
CA VAL A 434 -2.59 -4.83 -26.49
C VAL A 434 -3.01 -4.23 -25.15
N ALA A 435 -2.70 -2.95 -24.92
CA ALA A 435 -3.05 -2.25 -23.68
C ALA A 435 -4.58 -2.22 -23.48
N VAL A 436 -5.28 -1.82 -24.53
CA VAL A 436 -6.74 -1.67 -24.61
C VAL A 436 -7.41 -3.03 -24.34
N GLY A 437 -7.02 -4.08 -25.06
CA GLY A 437 -7.58 -5.43 -24.91
C GLY A 437 -7.32 -6.05 -23.54
N LEU A 438 -6.10 -5.91 -22.98
CA LEU A 438 -5.79 -6.42 -21.65
C LEU A 438 -6.61 -5.73 -20.56
N ARG A 439 -6.86 -4.42 -20.66
CA ARG A 439 -7.69 -3.71 -19.69
C ARG A 439 -9.12 -4.23 -19.66
N GLU A 440 -9.73 -4.47 -20.83
CA GLU A 440 -11.06 -5.08 -20.93
C GLU A 440 -11.09 -6.50 -20.36
N GLN A 441 -10.13 -7.34 -20.75
CA GLN A 441 -10.06 -8.72 -20.28
C GLN A 441 -9.89 -8.81 -18.76
N LEU A 442 -9.10 -7.89 -18.18
CA LEU A 442 -8.69 -7.94 -16.78
C LEU A 442 -9.51 -7.05 -15.84
N GLU A 443 -10.47 -6.25 -16.33
CA GLU A 443 -11.24 -5.30 -15.52
C GLU A 443 -11.86 -5.95 -14.28
N LYS A 444 -12.44 -7.15 -14.44
CA LYS A 444 -13.09 -7.89 -13.33
C LYS A 444 -12.11 -8.56 -12.36
N GLY A 445 -10.97 -9.03 -12.87
CA GLY A 445 -10.00 -9.82 -12.08
C GLY A 445 -8.90 -8.99 -11.43
N ALA A 446 -8.54 -7.85 -12.04
CA ALA A 446 -7.40 -7.02 -11.66
C ALA A 446 -7.64 -5.51 -11.78
N LEU A 447 -8.83 -5.06 -11.37
CA LEU A 447 -9.26 -3.65 -11.43
C LEU A 447 -8.19 -2.65 -10.94
N LYS A 448 -7.47 -2.96 -9.87
CA LYS A 448 -6.36 -2.12 -9.36
C LYS A 448 -5.31 -1.83 -10.43
N LEU A 449 -4.86 -2.87 -11.13
CA LEU A 449 -3.82 -2.75 -12.14
C LEU A 449 -4.36 -2.13 -13.43
N VAL A 450 -5.61 -2.46 -13.79
CA VAL A 450 -6.30 -1.84 -14.93
C VAL A 450 -6.37 -0.34 -14.75
N LEU A 451 -6.87 0.14 -13.61
CA LEU A 451 -6.96 1.58 -13.34
C LEU A 451 -5.58 2.24 -13.30
N ARG A 452 -4.57 1.61 -12.67
CA ARG A 452 -3.20 2.15 -12.66
C ARG A 452 -2.58 2.26 -14.05
N SER A 453 -2.87 1.32 -14.95
CA SER A 453 -2.37 1.37 -16.33
C SER A 453 -2.92 2.55 -17.13
N LEU A 454 -4.01 3.20 -16.68
CA LEU A 454 -4.58 4.38 -17.32
C LEU A 454 -3.84 5.67 -16.99
N THR A 455 -2.83 5.66 -16.11
CA THR A 455 -2.10 6.89 -15.73
C THR A 455 -1.54 7.60 -16.98
N GLY A 456 -1.93 8.86 -17.19
CA GLY A 456 -1.53 9.65 -18.37
C GLY A 456 -2.41 9.46 -19.62
N VAL A 457 -3.41 8.56 -19.59
CA VAL A 457 -4.33 8.34 -20.72
C VAL A 457 -5.56 9.24 -20.62
N ASP A 458 -5.85 10.00 -21.68
CA ASP A 458 -6.99 10.92 -21.76
C ASP A 458 -7.94 10.59 -22.91
N THR A 459 -8.54 9.40 -22.88
CA THR A 459 -9.53 8.95 -23.87
C THR A 459 -10.92 8.75 -23.24
N PRO A 460 -12.02 8.89 -24.01
CA PRO A 460 -13.37 8.65 -23.49
C PRO A 460 -13.53 7.26 -22.85
N ARG A 461 -12.88 6.25 -23.42
CA ARG A 461 -12.85 4.88 -22.90
C ARG A 461 -12.15 4.80 -21.55
N ALA A 462 -11.00 5.45 -21.38
CA ALA A 462 -10.29 5.52 -20.12
C ALA A 462 -11.12 6.20 -19.04
N TRP A 463 -11.82 7.30 -19.37
CA TRP A 463 -12.73 7.99 -18.45
C TRP A 463 -13.89 7.09 -18.01
N ALA A 464 -14.53 6.37 -18.93
CA ALA A 464 -15.60 5.44 -18.58
C ALA A 464 -15.13 4.35 -17.58
N MET A 465 -13.90 3.84 -17.73
CA MET A 465 -13.31 2.90 -16.77
C MET A 465 -13.04 3.55 -15.41
N ARG A 466 -12.49 4.78 -15.38
CA ARG A 466 -12.24 5.53 -14.14
C ARG A 466 -13.53 5.82 -13.37
N GLU A 467 -14.58 6.28 -14.05
CA GLU A 467 -15.86 6.62 -13.42
C GLU A 467 -16.51 5.39 -12.77
N ARG A 468 -16.52 4.23 -13.46
CA ARG A 468 -16.95 2.96 -12.86
C ARG A 468 -16.07 2.55 -11.69
N GLY A 469 -14.74 2.65 -11.87
CA GLY A 469 -13.75 2.27 -10.87
C GLY A 469 -13.82 3.09 -9.57
N ALA A 470 -14.03 4.40 -9.66
CA ALA A 470 -14.02 5.33 -8.53
C ALA A 470 -15.11 5.05 -7.48
N GLN A 471 -16.23 4.46 -7.91
CA GLN A 471 -17.29 3.99 -7.02
C GLN A 471 -16.82 2.87 -6.10
N SER A 472 -15.88 2.05 -6.59
CA SER A 472 -15.44 0.82 -5.92
C SER A 472 -14.08 0.93 -5.27
N THR A 473 -13.15 1.71 -5.83
CA THR A 473 -11.77 1.76 -5.37
C THR A 473 -11.06 3.07 -5.71
N LYS A 474 -10.10 3.46 -4.87
CA LYS A 474 -9.37 4.73 -4.98
C LYS A 474 -8.43 4.80 -6.18
N GLU A 475 -8.03 3.66 -6.77
CA GLU A 475 -7.04 3.62 -7.85
C GLU A 475 -7.49 4.35 -9.13
N ALA A 476 -8.80 4.61 -9.29
CA ALA A 476 -9.28 5.51 -10.33
C ALA A 476 -8.72 6.93 -10.13
N LEU A 477 -8.62 7.40 -8.89
CA LEU A 477 -8.00 8.69 -8.55
C LEU A 477 -6.47 8.63 -8.64
N ASP A 478 -5.84 7.51 -8.25
CA ASP A 478 -4.40 7.31 -8.43
C ASP A 478 -4.02 7.46 -9.93
N SER A 479 -4.93 7.15 -10.85
CA SER A 479 -4.69 7.20 -12.31
C SER A 479 -4.83 8.59 -12.95
N VAL A 480 -5.24 9.61 -12.18
CA VAL A 480 -5.34 11.01 -12.63
C VAL A 480 -4.36 11.91 -11.86
N ASP A 481 -3.31 11.34 -11.28
CA ASP A 481 -2.29 12.08 -10.54
C ASP A 481 -1.66 13.17 -11.42
N GLY A 482 -1.72 14.42 -10.97
CA GLY A 482 -1.23 15.59 -11.70
C GLY A 482 -2.01 15.99 -12.96
N MET A 483 -3.14 15.33 -13.29
CA MET A 483 -3.95 15.72 -14.46
C MET A 483 -4.77 16.98 -14.17
N ASP A 484 -4.66 17.98 -15.05
CA ASP A 484 -5.41 19.24 -14.99
C ASP A 484 -6.44 19.33 -16.12
N SER A 485 -7.54 18.59 -15.99
CA SER A 485 -8.65 18.61 -16.94
C SER A 485 -9.99 18.70 -16.22
N PRO A 486 -11.04 19.25 -16.86
CA PRO A 486 -12.37 19.33 -16.24
C PRO A 486 -12.90 17.97 -15.76
N ALA A 487 -12.62 16.90 -16.51
CA ALA A 487 -12.98 15.53 -16.14
C ALA A 487 -12.23 15.04 -14.89
N ALA A 488 -10.94 15.36 -14.76
CA ALA A 488 -10.14 15.04 -13.57
C ALA A 488 -10.68 15.77 -12.33
N TRP A 489 -11.00 17.06 -12.46
CA TRP A 489 -11.60 17.85 -11.38
C TRP A 489 -12.97 17.32 -10.95
N LYS A 490 -13.83 16.95 -11.90
CA LYS A 490 -15.12 16.31 -11.62
C LYS A 490 -14.96 15.00 -10.86
N LEU A 491 -14.01 14.16 -11.26
CA LEU A 491 -13.72 12.89 -10.58
C LEU A 491 -13.21 13.13 -9.16
N ARG A 492 -12.28 14.08 -8.95
CA ARG A 492 -11.78 14.47 -7.62
C ARG A 492 -12.91 14.97 -6.71
N ALA A 493 -13.74 15.89 -7.21
CA ALA A 493 -14.83 16.47 -6.45
C ALA A 493 -15.86 15.43 -6.00
N SER A 494 -16.28 14.54 -6.91
CA SER A 494 -17.24 13.47 -6.59
C SER A 494 -16.71 12.43 -5.59
N ALA A 495 -15.39 12.24 -5.56
CA ALA A 495 -14.75 11.23 -4.72
C ALA A 495 -14.23 11.75 -3.38
N ALA A 496 -14.22 13.08 -3.15
CA ALA A 496 -13.60 13.72 -1.98
C ALA A 496 -14.09 13.16 -0.63
N ARG A 497 -15.40 12.89 -0.51
CA ARG A 497 -15.97 12.31 0.71
C ARG A 497 -15.52 10.87 0.97
N ARG A 498 -15.39 10.07 -0.09
CA ARG A 498 -15.09 8.63 0.01
C ARG A 498 -13.59 8.37 0.11
N TRP A 499 -12.79 9.15 -0.62
CA TRP A 499 -11.35 8.94 -0.80
C TRP A 499 -10.53 10.22 -0.53
N PRO A 500 -10.75 10.95 0.58
CA PRO A 500 -10.20 12.29 0.79
C PRO A 500 -8.67 12.32 0.65
N ALA A 501 -7.96 11.39 1.31
CA ALA A 501 -6.50 11.33 1.23
C ALA A 501 -5.99 11.07 -0.19
N THR A 502 -6.73 10.30 -1.01
CA THR A 502 -6.31 9.99 -2.39
C THR A 502 -6.63 11.13 -3.35
N VAL A 503 -7.76 11.81 -3.16
CA VAL A 503 -8.08 13.05 -3.89
C VAL A 503 -7.01 14.10 -3.66
N VAL A 504 -6.60 14.30 -2.40
CA VAL A 504 -5.49 15.22 -2.10
C VAL A 504 -4.21 14.75 -2.76
N SER A 505 -3.85 13.47 -2.67
CA SER A 505 -2.61 13.00 -3.30
C SER A 505 -2.60 13.14 -4.82
N SER A 506 -3.75 13.03 -5.49
CA SER A 506 -3.82 13.11 -6.96
C SER A 506 -3.71 14.54 -7.50
N MET A 507 -3.68 15.55 -6.61
CA MET A 507 -3.37 16.93 -6.94
C MET A 507 -1.87 17.23 -6.84
N ARG A 508 -1.03 16.24 -6.51
CA ARG A 508 0.42 16.46 -6.43
C ARG A 508 0.96 16.88 -7.80
N GLY A 509 1.74 17.95 -7.82
CA GLY A 509 2.31 18.51 -9.05
C GLY A 509 1.41 19.51 -9.77
N LEU A 510 0.16 19.71 -9.31
CA LEU A 510 -0.66 20.83 -9.75
C LEU A 510 -0.24 22.12 -9.01
N PRO A 511 -0.34 23.30 -9.66
CA PRO A 511 -0.10 24.57 -9.00
C PRO A 511 -1.17 24.83 -7.92
N LEU A 512 -0.80 25.58 -6.89
CA LEU A 512 -1.68 25.94 -5.77
C LEU A 512 -2.58 27.14 -6.13
N VAL A 513 -3.35 26.99 -7.22
CA VAL A 513 -4.34 27.97 -7.71
C VAL A 513 -5.67 27.85 -6.97
N ALA A 514 -6.63 28.74 -7.28
CA ALA A 514 -7.91 28.85 -6.58
C ALA A 514 -8.66 27.51 -6.50
N GLU A 515 -8.70 26.74 -7.59
CA GLU A 515 -9.38 25.44 -7.68
C GLU A 515 -8.73 24.39 -6.75
N THR A 516 -7.40 24.26 -6.83
CA THR A 516 -6.62 23.34 -5.97
C THR A 516 -6.76 23.71 -4.50
N ARG A 517 -6.64 25.01 -4.18
CA ARG A 517 -6.76 25.52 -2.82
C ARG A 517 -8.15 25.27 -2.25
N ALA A 518 -9.22 25.61 -2.97
CA ALA A 518 -10.59 25.45 -2.51
C ALA A 518 -10.94 23.98 -2.20
N LEU A 519 -10.55 23.04 -3.07
CA LEU A 519 -10.79 21.62 -2.81
C LEU A 519 -9.97 21.10 -1.62
N LEU A 520 -8.73 21.57 -1.47
CA LEU A 520 -7.85 21.18 -0.38
C LEU A 520 -8.37 21.69 0.98
N GLU A 521 -8.76 22.96 1.06
CA GLU A 521 -9.33 23.58 2.26
C GLU A 521 -10.59 22.84 2.72
N ARG A 522 -11.54 22.59 1.81
CA ARG A 522 -12.74 21.80 2.12
C ARG A 522 -12.43 20.42 2.70
N ILE A 523 -11.45 19.71 2.13
CA ILE A 523 -11.07 18.37 2.63
C ILE A 523 -10.39 18.47 4.01
N LEU A 524 -9.56 19.49 4.23
CA LEU A 524 -8.89 19.71 5.52
C LEU A 524 -9.89 20.09 6.61
N GLU A 525 -10.89 20.89 6.31
CA GLU A 525 -11.98 21.23 7.24
C GLU A 525 -12.76 19.97 7.67
N GLU A 526 -13.11 19.11 6.72
CA GLU A 526 -13.91 17.91 7.00
C GLU A 526 -13.09 16.76 7.63
N GLN A 527 -11.78 16.69 7.40
CA GLN A 527 -10.93 15.53 7.70
C GLN A 527 -9.61 15.87 8.41
N SER A 528 -9.56 17.00 9.12
CA SER A 528 -8.36 17.54 9.80
C SER A 528 -7.62 16.55 10.71
N GLY A 529 -8.34 15.64 11.36
CA GLY A 529 -7.75 14.63 12.25
C GLY A 529 -7.11 13.43 11.54
N LYS A 530 -7.23 13.30 10.21
CA LYS A 530 -6.72 12.13 9.48
C LYS A 530 -5.28 12.32 9.04
N LEU A 531 -4.37 11.62 9.69
CA LEU A 531 -2.95 11.60 9.37
C LEU A 531 -2.61 11.39 7.88
N PRO A 532 -3.25 10.47 7.11
CA PRO A 532 -3.01 10.35 5.67
C PRO A 532 -3.43 11.58 4.85
N VAL A 533 -4.47 12.31 5.30
CA VAL A 533 -4.92 13.55 4.66
C VAL A 533 -3.90 14.66 4.91
N LEU A 534 -3.51 14.89 6.18
CA LEU A 534 -2.49 15.88 6.55
C LEU A 534 -1.18 15.67 5.78
N ARG A 535 -0.68 14.43 5.75
CA ARG A 535 0.55 14.10 5.02
C ARG A 535 0.46 14.43 3.54
N ASN A 536 -0.65 14.08 2.89
CA ASN A 536 -0.80 14.31 1.46
C ASN A 536 -1.05 15.79 1.15
N ALA A 537 -1.76 16.51 2.02
CA ALA A 537 -2.00 17.93 1.89
C ALA A 537 -0.70 18.72 1.99
N TYR A 538 0.12 18.42 3.00
CA TYR A 538 1.45 19.02 3.10
C TYR A 538 2.32 18.68 1.90
N ALA A 539 2.30 17.43 1.42
CA ALA A 539 3.03 17.06 0.21
C ALA A 539 2.64 17.93 -1.01
N VAL A 540 1.34 18.16 -1.23
CA VAL A 540 0.84 19.05 -2.31
C VAL A 540 1.39 20.47 -2.14
N VAL A 541 1.24 21.05 -0.95
CA VAL A 541 1.69 22.42 -0.64
C VAL A 541 3.20 22.57 -0.80
N ALA A 542 3.97 21.63 -0.24
CA ALA A 542 5.43 21.66 -0.28
C ALA A 542 5.96 21.52 -1.71
N HIS A 543 5.37 20.64 -2.53
CA HIS A 543 5.75 20.52 -3.94
C HIS A 543 5.38 21.76 -4.75
N ALA A 544 4.19 22.34 -4.56
CA ALA A 544 3.80 23.57 -5.24
C ALA A 544 4.75 24.73 -4.92
N ARG A 545 5.10 24.93 -3.65
CA ARG A 545 6.08 25.94 -3.20
C ARG A 545 7.46 25.71 -3.82
N ALA A 546 7.93 24.46 -3.86
CA ALA A 546 9.21 24.13 -4.48
C ALA A 546 9.23 24.43 -5.99
N MET A 547 8.13 24.14 -6.71
CA MET A 547 7.99 24.47 -8.14
C MET A 547 8.02 25.98 -8.37
N GLU A 548 7.31 26.77 -7.56
CA GLU A 548 7.35 28.23 -7.65
C GLU A 548 8.75 28.79 -7.42
N GLN A 549 9.49 28.28 -6.41
CA GLN A 549 10.86 28.70 -6.13
C GLN A 549 11.82 28.36 -7.27
N ALA A 550 11.70 27.18 -7.88
CA ALA A 550 12.52 26.78 -9.03
C ALA A 550 12.26 27.64 -10.28
N GLN A 551 11.06 28.20 -10.43
CA GLN A 551 10.70 29.07 -11.55
C GLN A 551 11.16 30.54 -11.37
N ARG A 552 11.51 30.98 -10.16
CA ARG A 552 11.93 32.38 -9.88
C ARG A 552 13.15 32.85 -10.69
N PRO A 553 14.25 32.09 -10.81
CA PRO A 553 15.41 32.53 -11.60
C PRO A 553 15.07 32.67 -13.08
N ALA A 554 14.25 31.75 -13.61
CA ALA A 554 13.81 31.78 -15.01
C ALA A 554 12.88 32.97 -15.29
N ARG A 555 11.98 33.31 -14.36
CA ARG A 555 11.12 34.50 -14.46
C ARG A 555 11.92 35.79 -14.34
N ALA A 556 12.83 35.89 -13.38
CA ALA A 556 13.71 37.05 -13.23
C ALA A 556 14.59 37.27 -14.47
N LEU A 557 15.09 36.18 -15.08
CA LEU A 557 15.82 36.24 -16.35
C LEU A 557 14.93 36.65 -17.53
N ALA A 558 13.71 36.13 -17.63
CA ALA A 558 12.75 36.50 -18.67
C ALA A 558 12.32 37.98 -18.57
N GLU A 559 12.08 38.47 -17.35
CA GLU A 559 11.81 39.88 -17.04
C GLU A 559 13.01 40.78 -17.39
N THR A 560 14.24 40.32 -17.09
CA THR A 560 15.48 41.05 -17.45
C THR A 560 15.71 41.08 -18.96
N LEU A 561 15.28 40.05 -19.69
CA LEU A 561 15.42 39.94 -21.15
C LEU A 561 14.24 40.53 -21.93
N GLY A 562 13.23 41.09 -21.26
CA GLY A 562 12.05 41.69 -21.90
C GLY A 562 11.19 40.70 -22.70
N VAL A 563 11.28 39.40 -22.39
CA VAL A 563 10.47 38.37 -23.06
C VAL A 563 9.22 38.15 -22.22
N ASP A 564 8.10 38.70 -22.69
CA ASP A 564 6.80 38.54 -22.05
C ASP A 564 6.39 37.06 -22.08
N ALA A 565 6.33 36.41 -20.92
CA ALA A 565 6.00 34.99 -20.78
C ALA A 565 4.48 34.71 -20.89
N GLY A 566 3.77 35.51 -21.68
CA GLY A 566 2.32 35.48 -21.80
C GLY A 566 1.84 35.45 -23.26
N ARG A 567 1.13 34.36 -23.60
CA ARG A 567 0.37 34.07 -24.83
C ARG A 567 1.14 33.43 -25.99
N GLN A 568 1.16 32.10 -26.01
CA GLN A 568 0.90 31.37 -27.25
C GLN A 568 -0.50 30.73 -27.13
N GLU A 569 -1.50 31.44 -27.65
CA GLU A 569 -2.69 30.80 -28.24
C GLU A 569 -2.32 30.43 -29.68
N ALA A 570 -2.31 29.13 -29.98
CA ALA A 570 -2.62 28.51 -31.26
C ALA A 570 -2.74 26.99 -31.09
#